data_AF-A0A522TGC5-F1
#
_entry.id   AF-A0A522TGC5-F1
#
_cell.length_a   1.000
_cell.length_b   1.000
_cell.length_c   1.000
_cell.angle_alpha   90.00
_cell.angle_beta   90.00
_cell.angle_gamma   90.00
#
_symmetry.space_group_name_H-M   'P 1'
#
loop_
_entity.id
_entity.type
_entity.pdbx_description
1 polymer ?
#
loop_
_entity_poly.entity_id
_entity_poly.type
_entity_poly.pdbx_seq_one_letter_code
_entity_poly.pdbx_strand_id
1 'polypeptide(L)'
;MNTSPITARDRELMAMPTMADQLPVAFEDGTCWQGICGSCNGCGCPIPEADTHGALWRPLPHVVELDCVGICRACRLLTRFRLRLHPGRRLSWLTAHGWMHAQAPLPLRARLRGLAKAILRFFHQRHRPKDLP
;
A
#
# COMPACT_ATOMS: atom_id res chain seq x y z
N MET A 1 -3.94 -10.70 -25.54
CA MET A 1 -3.72 -11.10 -24.13
C MET A 1 -2.31 -11.63 -24.04
N ASN A 2 -1.45 -11.06 -23.17
CA ASN A 2 -0.06 -11.50 -23.07
C ASN A 2 0.00 -12.73 -22.14
N THR A 3 -0.23 -13.91 -22.70
CA THR A 3 -0.23 -15.20 -22.00
C THR A 3 1.18 -15.76 -21.92
N SER A 4 2.11 -15.02 -21.29
CA SER A 4 3.42 -15.59 -20.99
C SER A 4 3.22 -16.78 -20.04
N PRO A 5 3.91 -17.91 -20.29
CA PRO A 5 3.79 -19.07 -19.41
C PRO A 5 4.22 -18.75 -17.98
N ILE A 6 3.58 -19.41 -17.02
CA ILE A 6 3.94 -19.32 -15.61
C ILE A 6 5.36 -19.88 -15.44
N THR A 7 6.24 -19.05 -14.89
CA THR A 7 7.67 -19.34 -14.65
C THR A 7 7.88 -20.06 -13.32
N ALA A 8 9.08 -20.60 -13.11
CA ALA A 8 9.46 -21.19 -11.82
C ALA A 8 9.34 -20.16 -10.68
N ARG A 9 9.78 -18.92 -10.92
CA ARG A 9 9.70 -17.82 -9.94
C ARG A 9 8.25 -17.52 -9.54
N ASP A 10 7.30 -17.58 -10.45
CA ASP A 10 5.88 -17.37 -10.10
C ASP A 10 5.37 -18.44 -9.14
N ARG A 11 5.79 -19.69 -9.34
CA ARG A 11 5.39 -20.81 -8.48
C ARG A 11 6.00 -20.66 -7.09
N GLU A 12 7.26 -20.25 -7.02
CA GLU A 12 7.90 -19.91 -5.75
C GLU A 12 7.12 -18.82 -5.02
N LEU A 13 6.81 -17.71 -5.70
CA LEU A 13 6.07 -16.59 -5.12
C LEU A 13 4.65 -16.99 -4.68
N MET A 14 3.95 -17.83 -5.46
CA MET A 14 2.62 -18.36 -5.08
C MET A 14 2.67 -19.27 -3.85
N ALA A 15 3.79 -19.94 -3.60
CA ALA A 15 3.97 -20.79 -2.42
C ALA A 15 4.33 -20.01 -1.15
N MET A 16 4.61 -18.71 -1.27
CA MET A 16 4.90 -17.83 -0.13
C MET A 16 3.60 -17.37 0.57
N PRO A 17 3.69 -16.87 1.81
CA PRO A 17 2.54 -16.30 2.51
C PRO A 17 1.86 -15.18 1.73
N THR A 18 0.60 -14.91 2.07
CA THR A 18 -0.11 -13.78 1.47
C THR A 18 0.47 -12.45 1.96
N MET A 19 0.19 -11.37 1.24
CA MET A 19 0.53 -10.02 1.69
C MET A 19 -0.31 -9.60 2.89
N ALA A 20 -1.52 -10.17 3.05
CA ALA A 20 -2.32 -9.97 4.25
C ALA A 20 -1.64 -10.50 5.52
N ASP A 21 -0.90 -11.61 5.41
CA ASP A 21 -0.17 -12.22 6.55
C ASP A 21 1.16 -11.49 6.87
N GLN A 22 1.70 -10.77 5.88
CA GLN A 22 3.01 -10.09 5.99
C GLN A 22 2.90 -8.59 6.32
N LEU A 23 1.69 -8.04 6.27
CA LEU A 23 1.37 -6.66 6.65
C LEU A 23 0.68 -6.65 8.02
N PRO A 24 0.79 -5.56 8.82
CA PRO A 24 1.33 -4.25 8.47
C PRO A 24 2.87 -4.16 8.53
N VAL A 25 3.42 -3.19 7.81
CA VAL A 25 4.84 -2.82 7.91
C VAL A 25 4.99 -1.38 8.40
N ALA A 26 5.70 -1.24 9.52
CA ALA A 26 6.02 0.05 10.13
C ALA A 26 7.40 0.57 9.71
N PHE A 27 7.54 1.90 9.72
CA PHE A 27 8.78 2.64 9.53
C PHE A 27 9.07 3.47 10.78
N GLU A 28 10.33 3.87 10.95
CA GLU A 28 10.79 4.64 12.12
C GLU A 28 10.12 6.00 12.27
N ASP A 29 9.67 6.61 11.16
CA ASP A 29 8.93 7.89 11.15
C ASP A 29 7.47 7.75 11.60
N GLY A 30 7.04 6.56 12.01
CA GLY A 30 5.66 6.24 12.37
C GLY A 30 4.74 5.96 11.19
N THR A 31 5.25 6.00 9.94
CA THR A 31 4.49 5.55 8.77
C THR A 31 4.24 4.05 8.88
N CYS A 32 2.99 3.65 8.67
CA CYS A 32 2.59 2.25 8.73
C CYS A 32 1.73 1.90 7.50
N TRP A 33 2.19 0.91 6.73
CA TRP A 33 1.47 0.36 5.60
C TRP A 33 0.63 -0.81 6.09
N GLN A 34 -0.69 -0.66 6.07
CA GLN A 34 -1.62 -1.68 6.57
C GLN A 34 -2.04 -2.71 5.54
N GLY A 35 -1.94 -2.36 4.26
CA GLY A 35 -2.44 -3.13 3.15
C GLY A 35 -1.85 -2.62 1.84
N ILE A 36 -1.91 -3.46 0.82
CA ILE A 36 -1.59 -3.10 -0.56
C ILE A 36 -2.71 -3.65 -1.44
N CYS A 37 -2.97 -3.00 -2.56
CA CYS A 37 -3.89 -3.51 -3.57
C CYS A 37 -3.19 -3.50 -4.92
N GLY A 38 -3.01 -4.67 -5.51
CA GLY A 38 -2.54 -4.81 -6.87
C GLY A 38 -3.64 -4.43 -7.87
N SER A 39 -3.26 -4.16 -9.12
CA SER A 39 -4.20 -4.06 -10.24
C SER A 39 -3.89 -5.13 -11.26
N CYS A 40 -4.91 -5.83 -11.73
CA CYS A 40 -4.77 -6.88 -12.72
C CYS A 40 -4.30 -6.33 -14.08
N ASN A 41 -3.26 -6.91 -14.67
CA ASN A 41 -2.74 -6.48 -15.99
C ASN A 41 -3.73 -6.71 -17.15
N GLY A 42 -4.69 -7.64 -17.00
CA GLY A 42 -5.70 -7.93 -18.01
C GLY A 42 -6.90 -6.98 -17.98
N CYS A 43 -7.60 -6.90 -16.84
CA CYS A 43 -8.87 -6.16 -16.71
C CYS A 43 -8.78 -4.89 -15.85
N GLY A 44 -7.62 -4.60 -15.23
CA GLY A 44 -7.45 -3.47 -14.31
C GLY A 44 -8.11 -3.63 -12.93
N CYS A 45 -8.96 -4.64 -12.73
CA CYS A 45 -9.63 -4.86 -11.45
C CYS A 45 -8.63 -5.03 -10.29
N PRO A 46 -9.00 -4.57 -9.08
CA PRO A 46 -8.17 -4.70 -7.90
C PRO A 46 -7.93 -6.17 -7.55
N ILE A 47 -6.71 -6.49 -7.14
CA ILE A 47 -6.32 -7.78 -6.55
C ILE A 47 -5.96 -7.50 -5.07
N PRO A 48 -6.76 -7.99 -4.12
CA PRO A 48 -6.54 -7.70 -2.70
C PRO A 48 -5.28 -8.39 -2.18
N GLU A 49 -4.75 -7.89 -1.07
CA GLU A 49 -3.58 -8.44 -0.39
C GLU A 49 -3.74 -9.91 0.03
N ALA A 50 -4.99 -10.35 0.29
CA ALA A 50 -5.32 -11.74 0.61
C ALA A 50 -5.18 -12.71 -0.58
N ASP A 51 -5.25 -12.20 -1.81
CA ASP A 51 -5.05 -12.98 -3.04
C ASP A 51 -3.67 -12.70 -3.68
N THR A 52 -2.80 -12.00 -2.95
CA THR A 52 -1.47 -11.61 -3.40
C THR A 52 -0.45 -12.32 -2.54
N HIS A 53 0.42 -13.12 -3.16
CA HIS A 53 1.47 -13.90 -2.50
C HIS A 53 2.84 -13.39 -2.88
N GLY A 54 3.82 -13.54 -2.01
CA GLY A 54 5.21 -13.28 -2.39
C GLY A 54 6.13 -12.96 -1.22
N ALA A 55 7.25 -12.35 -1.56
CA ALA A 55 8.28 -11.99 -0.61
C ALA A 55 8.20 -10.51 -0.25
N LEU A 56 8.38 -10.24 1.04
CA LEU A 56 8.58 -8.91 1.60
C LEU A 56 9.93 -8.86 2.30
N TRP A 57 10.77 -7.87 1.98
CA TRP A 57 12.04 -7.67 2.67
C TRP A 57 12.43 -6.20 2.75
N ARG A 58 13.37 -5.88 3.63
CA ARG A 58 13.81 -4.52 3.90
C ARG A 58 15.29 -4.34 3.52
N PRO A 59 15.60 -3.99 2.26
CA PRO A 59 16.99 -3.80 1.84
C PRO A 59 17.64 -2.55 2.44
N LEU A 60 16.84 -1.54 2.83
CA LEU A 60 17.29 -0.31 3.48
C LEU A 60 16.30 0.07 4.58
N PRO A 61 16.71 0.76 5.66
CA PRO A 61 15.79 1.14 6.75
C PRO A 61 14.52 1.85 6.27
N HIS A 62 14.63 2.69 5.25
CA HIS A 62 13.54 3.50 4.68
C HIS A 62 12.92 2.92 3.39
N VAL A 63 13.20 1.66 3.05
CA VAL A 63 12.63 1.01 1.86
C VAL A 63 12.27 -0.43 2.18
N VAL A 64 11.02 -0.79 1.91
CA VAL A 64 10.57 -2.19 1.94
C VAL A 64 10.24 -2.59 0.52
N GLU A 65 10.88 -3.65 0.04
CA GLU A 65 10.64 -4.21 -1.29
C GLU A 65 9.69 -5.39 -1.20
N LEU A 66 8.81 -5.46 -2.20
CA LEU A 66 7.86 -6.53 -2.38
C LEU A 66 8.03 -7.09 -3.79
N ASP A 67 8.16 -8.41 -3.89
CA ASP A 67 8.13 -9.17 -5.13
C ASP A 67 6.98 -10.17 -5.00
N CYS A 68 5.90 -9.94 -5.73
CA CYS A 68 4.64 -10.62 -5.50
C CYS A 68 3.96 -11.04 -6.80
N VAL A 69 3.04 -11.99 -6.66
CA VAL A 69 2.10 -12.43 -7.67
C VAL A 69 0.69 -12.44 -7.10
N GLY A 70 -0.29 -12.08 -7.91
CA GLY A 70 -1.69 -12.19 -7.54
C GLY A 70 -2.53 -12.71 -8.69
N ILE A 71 -3.52 -13.54 -8.39
CA ILE A 71 -4.43 -14.11 -9.38
C ILE A 71 -5.72 -13.31 -9.40
N CYS A 72 -6.03 -12.69 -10.53
CA CYS A 72 -7.29 -11.98 -10.67
C CYS A 72 -8.48 -12.94 -10.60
N ARG A 73 -9.45 -12.67 -9.73
CA ARG A 73 -10.66 -13.50 -9.64
C ARG A 73 -11.51 -13.47 -10.91
N ALA A 74 -11.55 -12.34 -11.61
CA ALA A 74 -12.38 -12.16 -12.80
C ALA A 74 -11.79 -12.84 -14.04
N CYS A 75 -10.53 -12.51 -14.38
CA CYS A 75 -9.91 -13.02 -15.61
C CYS A 75 -8.95 -14.20 -15.40
N ARG A 76 -8.75 -14.65 -14.14
CA ARG A 76 -7.85 -15.74 -13.76
C ARG A 76 -6.39 -15.56 -14.20
N LEU A 77 -6.02 -14.32 -14.54
CA LEU A 77 -4.68 -13.96 -14.95
C LEU A 77 -3.78 -13.78 -13.72
N LEU A 78 -2.60 -14.40 -13.75
CA LEU A 78 -1.52 -14.13 -12.81
C LEU A 78 -0.85 -12.80 -13.17
N THR A 79 -0.82 -11.89 -12.21
CA THR A 79 -0.18 -10.58 -12.34
C THR A 79 1.00 -10.49 -11.39
N ARG A 80 2.16 -10.06 -11.89
CA ARG A 80 3.36 -9.80 -11.08
C ARG A 80 3.34 -8.35 -10.59
N PHE A 81 3.75 -8.16 -9.36
CA PHE A 81 3.94 -6.85 -8.73
C PHE A 81 5.34 -6.76 -8.19
N ARG A 82 6.06 -5.71 -8.57
CA ARG A 82 7.32 -5.35 -7.92
C ARG A 82 7.18 -3.95 -7.36
N LEU A 83 7.09 -3.86 -6.04
CA LEU A 83 6.71 -2.65 -5.32
C LEU A 83 7.79 -2.24 -4.33
N ARG A 84 7.84 -0.95 -4.04
CA ARG A 84 8.64 -0.35 -2.97
C ARG A 84 7.73 0.50 -2.10
N LEU A 85 7.66 0.15 -0.82
CA LEU A 85 7.01 0.96 0.19
C LEU A 85 8.05 1.87 0.83
N HIS A 86 7.69 3.14 0.99
CA HIS A 86 8.55 4.15 1.60
C HIS A 86 7.86 4.78 2.82
N PRO A 87 8.63 5.41 3.72
CA PRO A 87 8.08 6.35 4.69
C PRO A 87 7.30 7.47 4.00
N GLY A 88 6.45 8.16 4.76
CA GLY A 88 5.57 9.19 4.24
C GLY A 88 4.46 8.68 3.31
N ARG A 89 4.28 7.37 3.12
CA ARG A 89 3.29 6.71 2.23
C ARG A 89 3.55 6.88 0.73
N ARG A 90 4.81 7.04 0.33
CA ARG A 90 5.17 6.94 -1.09
C ARG A 90 5.26 5.46 -1.50
N LEU A 91 4.59 5.10 -2.58
CA LEU A 91 4.67 3.79 -3.23
C LEU A 91 5.44 3.97 -4.54
N SER A 92 6.34 3.06 -4.85
CA SER A 92 6.90 2.94 -6.20
C SER A 92 6.62 1.54 -6.76
N TRP A 93 6.40 1.43 -8.06
CA TRP A 93 6.22 0.15 -8.74
C TRP A 93 7.04 0.09 -10.03
N LEU A 94 7.49 -1.12 -10.37
CA LEU A 94 8.28 -1.34 -11.57
C LEU A 94 7.36 -1.47 -12.80
N THR A 95 7.67 -0.71 -13.84
CA THR A 95 7.03 -0.79 -15.16
C THR A 95 8.07 -1.12 -16.23
N ALA A 96 7.62 -1.31 -17.47
CA ALA A 96 8.52 -1.47 -18.62
C ALA A 96 9.45 -0.26 -18.84
N HIS A 97 9.06 0.93 -18.36
CA HIS A 97 9.84 2.17 -18.47
C HIS A 97 10.65 2.47 -17.19
N GLY A 98 10.74 1.52 -16.26
CA GLY A 98 11.40 1.68 -14.98
C GLY A 98 10.43 1.99 -13.83
N TRP A 99 10.97 2.54 -12.75
CA TRP A 99 10.22 2.77 -11.51
C TRP A 99 9.33 4.02 -11.63
N MET A 100 8.03 3.81 -11.47
CA MET A 100 7.06 4.89 -11.28
C MET A 100 6.72 5.03 -9.80
N HIS A 101 6.25 6.20 -9.38
CA HIS A 101 5.88 6.48 -8.00
C HIS A 101 4.56 7.22 -7.88
N ALA A 102 3.87 6.99 -6.76
CA ALA A 102 2.68 7.72 -6.36
C ALA A 102 2.64 7.89 -4.83
N GLN A 103 1.80 8.81 -4.41
CA GLN A 103 1.48 9.02 -3.01
C GLN A 103 0.23 8.20 -2.67
N ALA A 104 0.32 7.22 -1.77
CA ALA A 104 -0.85 6.46 -1.37
C ALA A 104 -1.85 7.37 -0.63
N PRO A 105 -3.16 7.26 -0.93
CA PRO A 105 -4.17 8.10 -0.31
C PRO A 105 -4.21 7.89 1.21
N LEU A 106 -4.58 8.95 1.95
CA LEU A 106 -4.75 8.88 3.40
C LEU A 106 -5.79 7.80 3.73
N PRO A 107 -5.53 6.89 4.69
CA PRO A 107 -6.59 6.01 5.18
C PRO A 107 -7.76 6.86 5.70
N LEU A 108 -8.99 6.41 5.48
CA LEU A 108 -10.22 7.10 5.91
C LEU A 108 -10.17 7.57 7.37
N ARG A 109 -9.59 6.76 8.27
CA ARG A 109 -9.39 7.10 9.69
C ARG A 109 -8.46 8.30 9.92
N ALA A 110 -7.44 8.49 9.06
CA ALA A 110 -6.57 9.66 9.12
C ALA A 110 -7.28 10.93 8.60
N ARG A 111 -8.21 10.81 7.64
CA ARG A 111 -9.08 11.93 7.20
C ARG A 111 -9.99 12.40 8.34
N LEU A 112 -10.56 11.47 9.11
CA LEU A 112 -11.43 11.78 10.25
C LEU A 112 -10.69 12.41 11.45
N ARG A 113 -9.46 11.95 11.76
CA ARG A 113 -8.64 12.58 12.82
C ARG A 113 -8.24 14.02 12.48
N GLY A 114 -8.02 14.34 11.20
CA GLY A 114 -7.74 15.71 10.75
C GLY A 114 -8.89 16.68 11.03
N LEU A 115 -10.13 16.23 10.80
CA LEU A 115 -11.35 16.99 11.12
C LEU A 115 -11.54 17.17 12.63
N ALA A 116 -11.34 16.13 13.43
CA ALA A 116 -11.45 16.22 14.89
C ALA A 116 -10.43 17.22 15.49
N LYS A 117 -9.19 17.27 14.98
CA LYS A 117 -8.17 18.22 15.43
C LYS A 117 -8.48 19.66 14.99
N ALA A 118 -9.11 19.85 13.83
CA ALA A 118 -9.59 21.16 13.37
C ALA A 118 -10.79 21.66 14.19
N ILE A 119 -11.74 20.78 14.53
CA ILE A 119 -12.90 21.09 15.39
C ILE A 119 -12.44 21.40 16.81
N LEU A 120 -11.51 20.63 17.38
CA LEU A 120 -10.94 20.92 18.70
C LEU A 120 -10.18 22.26 18.76
N ARG A 121 -9.44 22.63 17.70
CA ARG A 121 -8.82 23.96 17.61
C ARG A 121 -9.85 25.09 17.49
N PHE A 122 -10.94 24.86 16.76
CA PHE A 122 -12.03 25.82 16.62
C PHE A 122 -12.79 26.04 17.94
N PHE A 123 -12.99 24.98 18.74
CA PHE A 123 -13.57 25.08 20.07
C PHE A 123 -12.64 25.72 21.09
N HIS A 124 -11.33 25.45 21.03
CA HIS A 124 -10.37 26.04 21.96
C HIS A 124 -10.13 27.54 21.71
N GLN A 125 -10.30 28.03 20.48
CA GLN A 125 -10.23 29.46 20.14
C GLN A 125 -11.50 30.26 20.55
N ARG A 126 -12.66 29.62 20.70
CA ARG A 126 -13.92 30.30 21.05
C ARG A 126 -14.13 30.58 22.54
N HIS A 127 -13.30 30.02 23.42
CA HIS A 127 -13.39 30.20 24.87
C HIS A 127 -12.22 31.01 25.46
N ARG A 128 -11.79 32.09 24.80
CA ARG A 128 -11.17 33.19 25.57
C ARG A 128 -12.32 33.99 26.21
N PRO A 129 -12.45 34.02 27.55
CA PRO A 129 -13.35 34.99 28.18
C PRO A 129 -12.88 36.38 27.75
N LYS A 130 -13.81 37.18 27.22
CA LYS A 130 -13.56 38.61 27.01
C LYS A 130 -13.49 39.24 28.38
N ASP A 131 -12.37 39.89 28.66
CA ASP A 131 -12.18 40.73 29.84
C ASP A 131 -13.40 41.67 30.00
N LEU A 132 -13.99 41.63 31.19
CA LEU A 132 -14.94 42.65 31.64
C LEU A 132 -14.12 43.87 32.10
N PRO A 133 -14.48 45.10 31.69
CA PRO A 133 -13.94 46.29 32.34
C PRO A 133 -14.43 46.43 33.79
#